data_AF-A0ABD5X2J4-F1
#
_entry.id   AF-A0ABD5X2J4-F1
#
_cell.length_a   1.000
_cell.length_b   1.000
_cell.length_c   1.000
_cell.angle_alpha   90.00
_cell.angle_beta   90.00
_cell.angle_gamma   90.00
#
_symmetry.space_group_name_H-M   'P 1'
#
loop_
_entity.id
_entity.type
_entity.pdbx_description
1 polymer ?
#
loop_
_entity_poly.entity_id
_entity_poly.type
_entity_poly.pdbx_seq_one_letter_code
_entity_poly.pdbx_strand_id
1 'polypeptide(L)' 'MGITGACERCDWRYLGSGYPEVTKAYQDHLREEHPDTWLRR' A
#
# COMPACT_ATOMS: atom_id res chain seq x y z
N MET A 1 14.31 -7.96 -9.89
CA MET A 1 14.08 -6.64 -9.26
C MET A 1 12.80 -6.74 -8.43
N GLY A 2 12.89 -6.58 -7.11
CA GLY A 2 11.70 -6.41 -6.27
C GLY A 2 11.19 -4.96 -6.34
N ILE A 3 9.92 -4.76 -6.00
CA ILE A 3 9.30 -3.44 -5.88
C ILE A 3 8.90 -3.26 -4.41
N THR A 4 9.05 -2.05 -3.90
CA THR A 4 8.69 -1.71 -2.52
C THR A 4 7.51 -0.76 -2.53
N GLY A 5 6.46 -1.11 -1.79
CA GLY A 5 5.36 -0.22 -1.44
C GLY A 5 5.70 0.45 -0.11
N ALA A 6 5.51 1.76 -0.04
CA ALA A 6 5.64 2.53 1.18
C ALA A 6 4.43 3.43 1.31
N CYS A 7 3.88 3.53 2.52
CA CYS A 7 2.85 4.50 2.82
C CYS A 7 3.48 5.86 3.12
N GLU A 8 2.90 6.92 2.58
CA GLU A 8 3.36 8.29 2.81
C GLU A 8 2.76 8.88 4.10
N ARG A 9 1.77 8.20 4.69
CA ARG A 9 1.00 8.65 5.86
C ARG A 9 1.36 7.92 7.15
N CYS A 10 1.98 6.76 7.05
CA CYS A 10 2.47 5.99 8.19
C CYS A 10 3.75 5.25 7.79
N ASP A 11 4.45 4.62 8.74
CA ASP A 11 5.71 3.92 8.46
C ASP A 11 5.51 2.52 7.83
N TRP A 12 4.35 2.25 7.24
CA TRP A 12 4.08 0.98 6.59
C TRP A 12 4.96 0.81 5.34
N ARG A 13 5.62 -0.34 5.25
CA ARG A 13 6.47 -0.73 4.12
C ARG A 13 6.26 -2.20 3.79
N TYR A 14 6.18 -2.50 2.51
CA TYR A 14 6.02 -3.85 1.99
C TYR A 14 6.93 -4.09 0.80
N LEU A 15 7.76 -5.12 0.87
CA LEU A 15 8.61 -5.54 -0.23
C LEU A 15 7.95 -6.71 -0.95
N GLY A 16 7.64 -6.52 -2.23
CA GLY A 16 7.02 -7.55 -3.05
C GLY A 16 7.85 -7.90 -4.28
N SER A 17 7.52 -9.05 -4.86
CA SER A 17 8.18 -9.60 -6.05
C SER A 17 7.71 -8.96 -7.35
N GLY A 18 6.65 -8.16 -7.32
CA GLY A 18 6.13 -7.46 -8.50
C GLY A 18 5.08 -6.41 -8.17
N TYR A 19 4.81 -5.55 -9.15
CA TYR A 19 3.87 -4.43 -9.05
C TYR A 19 2.48 -4.83 -8.55
N PRO A 20 1.79 -5.87 -9.10
CA PRO A 20 0.43 -6.20 -8.67
C PRO A 20 0.37 -6.68 -7.21
N GLU A 21 1.41 -7.36 -6.72
CA GLU A 21 1.49 -7.81 -5.33
C GLU A 21 1.63 -6.62 -4.38
N VAL A 22 2.58 -5.73 -4.68
CA VAL A 22 2.84 -4.52 -3.89
C VAL A 22 1.64 -3.58 -3.91
N THR A 23 1.02 -3.35 -5.08
CA THR A 23 -0.19 -2.53 -5.19
C THR A 23 -1.32 -3.13 -4.37
N LYS A 24 -1.54 -4.44 -4.41
CA LYS A 24 -2.59 -5.08 -3.62
C LYS A 24 -2.36 -4.90 -2.13
N ALA A 25 -1.14 -5.16 -1.64
CA ALA A 25 -0.79 -4.97 -0.24
C ALA A 25 -0.94 -3.50 0.21
N TYR A 26 -0.52 -2.56 -0.64
CA TYR A 26 -0.66 -1.12 -0.37
C TYR A 26 -2.13 -0.70 -0.30
N GLN A 27 -2.95 -1.22 -1.22
CA GLN A 27 -4.38 -0.92 -1.29
C GLN A 27 -5.14 -1.51 -0.10
N ASP A 28 -4.81 -2.74 0.30
CA ASP A 28 -5.37 -3.40 1.48
C ASP A 28 -5.04 -2.61 2.77
N HIS A 29 -3.77 -2.23 2.93
CA HIS A 29 -3.31 -1.36 4.02
C HIS A 29 -4.08 -0.03 4.06
N LEU A 30 -4.23 0.65 2.92
CA LEU A 30 -4.99 1.89 2.86
C LEU A 30 -6.46 1.69 3.26
N ARG A 31 -7.06 0.56 2.91
CA ARG A 31 -8.45 0.25 3.28
C ARG A 31 -8.63 0.05 4.78
N GLU A 32 -7.70 -0.63 5.43
CA GLU A 32 -7.78 -0.94 6.87
C GLU A 32 -7.36 0.24 7.75
N GLU A 33 -6.21 0.84 7.46
CA GLU A 33 -5.57 1.82 8.33
C GLU A 33 -5.89 3.27 7.93
N HIS A 34 -6.22 3.50 6.66
CA HIS A 34 -6.47 4.83 6.10
C HIS A 34 -7.76 4.91 5.28
N PRO A 35 -8.92 4.46 5.81
CA PRO A 35 -10.17 4.38 5.05
C PRO A 35 -10.61 5.73 4.46
N ASP A 36 -10.26 6.84 5.12
CA ASP A 36 -10.49 8.20 4.61
C ASP A 36 -9.68 8.54 3.35
N THR A 37 -8.45 7.99 3.26
CA THR A 37 -7.58 8.15 2.08
C THR A 37 -7.97 7.18 0.96
N TRP A 38 -8.46 5.99 1.33
CA TRP A 38 -9.01 5.00 0.42
C TRP A 38 -10.26 5.53 -0.31
N LEU A 39 -11.18 6.16 0.43
CA LEU A 39 -12.41 6.77 -0.08
C LEU A 39 -12.17 8.18 -0.65
N ARG A 40 -11.11 8.38 -1.42
CA ARG A 40 -10.96 9.64 -2.17
C ARG A 40 -12.00 9.65 -3.31
N ARG A 41 -13.17 10.22 -3.04
CA ARG A 41 -14.17 10.66 -4.02
C ARG A 41 -13.55 11.62 -5.04
#